data_AF-A0A5F1Z3N4-F1
#
_entry.id   AF-A0A5F1Z3N4-F1
#
_cell.length_a   1.000
_cell.length_b   1.000
_cell.length_c   1.000
_cell.angle_alpha   90.00
_cell.angle_beta   90.00
_cell.angle_gamma   90.00
#
_symmetry.space_group_name_H-M   'P 1'
#
loop_
_entity.id
_entity.type
_entity.pdbx_description
1 polymer ?
#
loop_
_entity_poly.entity_id
_entity_poly.type
_entity_poly.pdbx_seq_one_letter_code
_entity_poly.pdbx_strand_id
1 'polypeptide(L)'
;MGKMKGKLRNISEFVLEFFSPLKPVMVLLPFFVFFYSVVWQGLEKARLNRQIHERTATKEELKRKNDELKIGIVAYTSAERIETLYRRTYQFLPISLGNRTVTIELPPIPDLDSKEK
;
A
#
# COMPACT_ATOMS: atom_id res chain seq x y z
N MET A 1 -53.27 11.98 -73.95
CA MET A 1 -52.90 11.06 -72.85
C MET A 1 -51.57 11.53 -72.27
N GLY A 2 -51.62 12.41 -71.27
CA GLY A 2 -50.44 13.10 -70.73
C GLY A 2 -49.72 12.25 -69.68
N LYS A 3 -48.43 11.98 -69.90
CA LYS A 3 -47.56 11.31 -68.92
C LYS A 3 -47.19 12.28 -67.81
N MET A 4 -47.82 12.11 -66.65
CA MET A 4 -47.50 12.84 -65.43
C MET A 4 -46.25 12.21 -64.77
N LYS A 5 -45.06 12.66 -65.16
CA LYS A 5 -43.81 12.43 -64.42
C LYS A 5 -43.61 13.62 -63.47
N GLY A 6 -43.95 13.46 -62.20
CA GLY A 6 -43.74 14.50 -61.20
C GLY A 6 -43.54 13.93 -59.81
N LYS A 7 -42.45 14.38 -59.15
CA LYS A 7 -42.19 14.33 -57.70
C LYS A 7 -41.86 12.96 -57.08
N LEU A 8 -40.64 12.48 -57.35
CA LEU A 8 -39.88 11.60 -56.43
C LEU A 8 -38.55 12.24 -56.05
N ARG A 9 -38.59 13.53 -55.71
CA ARG A 9 -37.47 14.24 -55.13
C ARG A 9 -37.91 14.72 -53.74
N ASN A 10 -37.11 14.38 -52.73
CA ASN A 10 -36.86 15.20 -51.53
C ASN A 10 -37.49 14.75 -50.21
N ILE A 11 -37.24 13.50 -49.81
CA ILE A 11 -37.23 13.14 -48.37
C ILE A 11 -35.78 13.09 -47.88
N SER A 12 -34.87 12.51 -48.67
CA SER A 12 -33.43 12.44 -48.33
C SER A 12 -32.75 13.82 -48.33
N GLU A 13 -33.05 14.68 -49.31
CA GLU A 13 -32.52 16.05 -49.35
C GLU A 13 -33.01 16.89 -48.17
N PHE A 14 -34.26 16.72 -47.75
CA PHE A 14 -34.84 17.45 -46.61
C PHE A 14 -34.23 17.03 -45.28
N VAL A 15 -33.98 15.73 -45.08
CA VAL A 15 -33.26 15.22 -43.91
C VAL A 15 -31.80 15.72 -43.91
N LEU A 16 -31.13 15.73 -45.06
CA LEU A 16 -29.75 16.22 -45.17
C LEU A 16 -29.63 17.74 -44.94
N GLU A 17 -30.60 18.54 -45.37
CA GLU A 17 -30.69 19.98 -45.05
C GLU A 17 -30.98 20.22 -43.57
N PHE A 18 -31.88 19.43 -42.97
CA PHE A 18 -32.23 19.53 -41.55
C PHE A 18 -31.05 19.18 -40.62
N PHE A 19 -30.21 18.21 -41.01
CA PHE A 19 -29.00 17.84 -40.29
C PHE A 19 -27.74 18.62 -40.74
N SER A 20 -27.84 19.44 -41.79
CA SER A 20 -26.74 20.27 -42.29
C SER A 20 -26.13 21.20 -41.23
N PRO A 21 -26.92 21.95 -40.42
CA PRO A 21 -26.36 22.74 -39.32
C PRO A 21 -25.86 21.89 -38.13
N LEU A 22 -26.23 20.61 -38.07
CA LEU A 22 -25.87 19.69 -36.99
C LEU A 22 -24.57 18.91 -37.26
N LYS A 23 -24.12 18.86 -38.53
CA LYS A 23 -22.82 18.29 -38.93
C LYS A 23 -21.64 18.77 -38.09
N PRO A 24 -21.43 20.09 -37.84
CA PRO A 24 -20.32 20.54 -37.00
C PRO A 24 -20.39 19.99 -35.58
N VAL A 25 -21.59 19.89 -34.99
CA VAL A 25 -21.79 19.31 -33.65
C VAL A 25 -21.45 17.82 -33.65
N MET A 26 -21.85 17.09 -34.69
CA MET A 26 -21.60 15.66 -34.82
C MET A 26 -20.10 15.35 -34.98
N VAL A 27 -19.33 16.26 -35.60
CA VAL A 27 -17.87 16.17 -35.69
C VAL A 27 -17.19 16.56 -34.39
N LEU A 28 -17.67 17.58 -33.68
CA LEU A 28 -17.10 18.05 -32.41
C LEU A 28 -17.38 17.09 -31.24
N LEU A 29 -18.51 16.39 -31.25
CA LEU A 29 -18.92 15.48 -30.18
C LEU A 29 -17.88 14.39 -29.84
N PRO A 30 -17.31 13.63 -30.79
CA PRO A 30 -16.28 12.65 -30.47
C PRO A 30 -15.02 13.27 -29.88
N PHE A 31 -14.65 14.50 -30.27
CA PHE A 31 -13.53 15.23 -29.65
C PHE A 31 -13.85 15.60 -28.20
N PHE A 32 -15.06 16.05 -27.91
CA PHE A 32 -15.47 16.35 -26.53
C PHE A 32 -15.51 15.10 -25.65
N VAL A 33 -16.04 13.99 -26.16
CA VAL A 33 -16.06 12.70 -25.43
C VAL A 33 -14.63 12.20 -25.20
N PHE A 34 -13.78 12.27 -26.22
CA PHE A 34 -12.37 11.92 -26.09
C PHE A 34 -11.66 12.80 -25.05
N PHE A 35 -11.82 14.12 -25.15
CA PHE A 35 -11.25 15.05 -24.19
C PHE A 35 -11.73 14.79 -22.76
N TYR A 36 -13.04 14.64 -22.56
CA TYR A 36 -13.62 14.37 -21.25
C TYR A 36 -13.13 13.03 -20.67
N SER A 37 -13.12 11.97 -21.47
CA SER A 37 -12.66 10.64 -21.03
C SER A 37 -11.17 10.63 -20.67
N VAL A 38 -10.31 11.30 -21.45
CA VAL A 38 -8.87 11.40 -21.17
C VAL A 38 -8.62 12.22 -19.91
N VAL A 39 -9.29 13.36 -19.75
CA VAL A 39 -9.13 14.22 -18.56
C VAL A 39 -9.65 13.49 -17.31
N TRP A 40 -10.81 12.85 -17.39
CA TRP A 40 -11.38 12.10 -16.27
C TRP A 40 -10.51 10.92 -15.86
N GLN A 41 -10.07 10.12 -16.83
CA GLN A 41 -9.14 9.01 -16.57
C GLN A 41 -7.80 9.51 -16.02
N GLY A 42 -7.31 10.66 -16.48
CA GLY A 42 -6.08 11.28 -15.96
C GLY A 42 -6.20 11.68 -14.49
N LEU A 43 -7.29 12.35 -14.14
CA LEU A 43 -7.56 12.76 -12.76
C LEU A 43 -7.71 11.55 -11.83
N GLU A 44 -8.45 10.53 -12.27
CA GLU A 44 -8.70 9.33 -11.49
C GLU A 44 -7.43 8.49 -11.31
N LYS A 45 -6.60 8.37 -12.36
CA LYS A 45 -5.26 7.76 -12.27
C LYS A 45 -4.37 8.51 -11.29
N ALA A 46 -4.34 9.84 -11.33
CA ALA A 46 -3.53 10.64 -10.41
C ALA A 46 -3.98 10.46 -8.95
N ARG A 47 -5.30 10.45 -8.71
CA ARG A 47 -5.88 10.19 -7.38
C ARG A 47 -5.52 8.80 -6.88
N LEU A 48 -5.68 7.77 -7.71
CA LEU A 48 -5.35 6.39 -7.35
C LEU A 48 -3.85 6.24 -7.09
N ASN A 49 -3.00 6.83 -7.93
CA ASN A 49 -1.56 6.75 -7.76
C ASN A 49 -1.10 7.40 -6.45
N ARG A 50 -1.72 8.52 -6.06
CA ARG A 50 -1.47 9.13 -4.75
C ARG A 50 -1.87 8.21 -3.60
N GLN A 51 -3.06 7.62 -3.66
CA GLN A 51 -3.51 6.66 -2.63
C GLN A 51 -2.61 5.43 -2.55
N ILE A 52 -2.18 4.91 -3.69
CA ILE A 52 -1.22 3.80 -3.75
C ILE A 52 0.08 4.22 -3.08
N HIS A 53 0.62 5.39 -3.40
CA HIS A 53 1.87 5.86 -2.83
C HIS A 53 1.80 5.99 -1.30
N GLU A 54 0.75 6.64 -0.78
CA GLU A 54 0.51 6.76 0.66
C GLU A 54 0.41 5.37 1.33
N ARG A 55 -0.36 4.43 0.73
CA ARG A 55 -0.48 3.07 1.25
C ARG A 55 0.84 2.30 1.19
N THR A 56 1.62 2.44 0.12
CA THR A 56 2.93 1.77 0.01
C THR A 56 3.91 2.28 1.05
N ALA A 57 3.94 3.59 1.31
CA ALA A 57 4.78 4.17 2.36
C ALA A 57 4.39 3.62 3.75
N THR A 58 3.10 3.59 4.08
CA THR A 58 2.64 3.02 5.36
C THR A 58 2.96 1.53 5.49
N LYS A 59 2.86 0.76 4.41
CA LYS A 59 3.21 -0.67 4.40
C LYS A 59 4.70 -0.88 4.66
N GLU A 60 5.55 -0.06 4.06
CA GLU A 60 6.99 -0.15 4.26
C GLU A 60 7.40 0.24 5.69
N GLU A 61 6.81 1.30 6.25
CA GLU A 61 7.04 1.69 7.64
C GLU A 61 6.61 0.59 8.63
N LEU A 62 5.41 0.01 8.43
CA LEU A 62 4.93 -1.10 9.26
C LEU A 62 5.83 -2.34 9.15
N LYS A 63 6.36 -2.63 7.94
CA LYS A 63 7.31 -3.72 7.76
C LYS A 63 8.59 -3.48 8.55
N ARG A 64 9.16 -2.28 8.49
CA ARG A 64 10.36 -1.91 9.26
C ARG A 64 10.13 -2.07 10.77
N LYS A 65 9.01 -1.57 11.29
CA LYS A 65 8.64 -1.74 12.71
C LYS A 65 8.48 -3.22 13.09
N ASN A 66 7.91 -4.03 12.21
CA ASN A 66 7.76 -5.47 12.46
C ASN A 66 9.12 -6.17 12.54
N ASP A 67 10.05 -5.82 11.65
CA ASP A 67 11.40 -6.37 11.64
C ASP A 67 12.19 -5.91 12.88
N GLU A 68 12.06 -4.63 13.29
CA GLU A 68 12.62 -4.13 14.55
C GLU A 68 12.05 -4.85 15.78
N LEU A 69 10.73 -5.10 15.82
CA LEU A 69 10.11 -5.85 16.91
C LEU A 69 10.60 -7.30 16.94
N LYS A 70 10.79 -7.95 15.79
CA LYS A 70 11.37 -9.29 15.73
C LYS A 70 12.80 -9.29 16.26
N ILE A 71 13.61 -8.32 15.85
CA ILE A 71 14.97 -8.15 16.37
C ILE A 71 14.93 -7.94 17.88
N GLY A 72 14.03 -7.08 18.38
CA GLY A 72 13.81 -6.85 19.80
C GLY A 72 13.43 -8.13 20.54
N ILE A 73 12.45 -8.89 20.06
CA ILE A 73 12.02 -10.16 20.66
C ILE A 73 13.16 -11.18 20.66
N VAL A 74 13.88 -11.32 19.55
CA VAL A 74 15.04 -12.22 19.48
C VAL A 74 16.12 -11.75 20.47
N ALA A 75 16.37 -10.45 20.59
CA ALA A 75 17.30 -9.90 21.56
C ALA A 75 16.85 -10.18 23.00
N TYR A 76 15.59 -9.91 23.36
CA TYR A 76 15.05 -10.17 24.71
C TYR A 76 15.04 -11.66 25.07
N THR A 77 14.55 -12.52 24.16
CA THR A 77 14.56 -13.98 24.36
C THR A 77 15.97 -14.54 24.40
N SER A 78 16.90 -14.00 23.59
CA SER A 78 18.31 -14.36 23.67
C SER A 78 18.94 -13.88 24.96
N ALA A 79 18.60 -12.70 25.48
CA ALA A 79 19.13 -12.18 26.73
C ALA A 79 18.68 -13.04 27.92
N GLU A 80 17.41 -13.43 27.97
CA GLU A 80 16.89 -14.36 28.98
C GLU A 80 17.55 -15.74 28.86
N ARG A 81 17.75 -16.24 27.63
CA ARG A 81 18.44 -17.51 27.36
C ARG A 81 19.93 -17.45 27.71
N ILE A 82 20.57 -16.31 27.46
CA ILE A 82 21.98 -16.06 27.76
C ILE A 82 22.13 -15.93 29.28
N GLU A 83 21.25 -15.21 29.97
CA GLU A 83 21.26 -15.10 31.42
C GLU A 83 21.07 -16.47 32.09
N THR A 84 20.12 -17.28 31.63
CA THR A 84 19.93 -18.65 32.13
C THR A 84 21.11 -19.56 31.80
N LEU A 85 21.73 -19.44 30.62
CA LEU A 85 22.99 -20.13 30.31
C LEU A 85 24.14 -19.69 31.22
N TYR A 86 24.34 -18.39 31.42
CA TYR A 86 25.38 -17.85 32.30
C TYR A 86 25.17 -18.30 33.74
N ARG A 87 23.93 -18.26 34.25
CA ARG A 87 23.56 -18.77 35.58
C ARG A 87 23.78 -20.28 35.72
N ARG A 88 23.67 -21.06 34.63
CA ARG A 88 23.95 -22.51 34.62
C ARG A 88 25.44 -22.85 34.51
N THR A 89 26.21 -22.06 33.75
CA THR A 89 27.61 -22.37 33.44
C THR A 89 28.59 -21.72 34.42
N TYR A 90 28.25 -20.56 34.99
CA TYR A 90 29.14 -19.79 35.85
C TYR A 90 28.46 -19.50 37.19
N GLN A 91 29.08 -19.96 38.27
CA GLN A 91 28.63 -19.67 39.64
C GLN A 91 28.90 -18.20 40.05
N PHE A 92 29.72 -17.48 39.27
CA PHE A 92 30.19 -16.14 39.57
C PHE A 92 30.12 -15.24 38.33
N LEU A 93 29.59 -14.03 38.47
CA LEU A 93 29.69 -12.99 37.44
C LEU A 93 30.92 -12.11 37.76
N PRO A 94 31.97 -12.10 36.92
CA PRO A 94 33.09 -11.19 37.10
C PRO A 94 32.70 -9.79 36.64
N ILE A 95 32.65 -8.83 37.57
CA ILE A 95 32.37 -7.42 37.29
C ILE A 95 33.66 -6.63 37.52
N SER A 96 34.13 -5.91 36.49
CA SER A 96 35.26 -4.98 36.62
C SER A 96 34.78 -3.67 37.23
N LEU A 97 35.16 -3.40 38.48
CA LEU A 97 34.93 -2.14 39.19
C LEU A 97 36.24 -1.35 39.24
N GLY A 98 36.43 -0.42 38.30
CA GLY A 98 37.66 0.36 38.18
C GLY A 98 38.89 -0.54 37.94
N ASN A 99 39.82 -0.57 38.90
CA ASN A 99 41.05 -1.40 38.84
C ASN A 99 40.92 -2.77 39.51
N ARG A 100 39.71 -3.23 39.89
CA ARG A 100 39.51 -4.53 40.56
C ARG A 100 38.38 -5.32 39.91
N THR A 101 38.58 -6.62 39.73
CA THR A 101 37.52 -7.57 39.34
C THR A 101 36.87 -8.15 40.59
N VAL A 102 35.58 -7.88 40.80
CA VAL A 102 34.78 -8.44 41.90
C VAL A 102 33.90 -9.56 41.34
N THR A 103 33.98 -10.74 41.94
CA THR A 103 33.12 -11.88 41.61
C THR A 103 31.89 -11.85 42.50
N ILE A 104 30.70 -11.69 41.91
CA ILE A 104 29.42 -11.81 42.63
C ILE A 104 28.87 -13.21 42.38
N GLU A 105 28.58 -13.95 43.46
CA GLU A 105 27.88 -15.23 43.35
C GLU A 105 26.45 -14.98 42.86
N LEU A 106 26.07 -15.63 41.76
CA LEU A 106 24.70 -15.54 41.29
C LEU A 106 23.84 -16.46 42.14
N PRO A 107 22.72 -15.98 42.73
CA PRO A 107 21.79 -16.86 43.43
C PRO A 107 21.24 -17.90 42.44
N PRO A 108 21.05 -19.15 42.89
CA PRO A 108 20.55 -20.24 42.05
C PRO A 108 19.18 -19.89 41.46
N ILE A 109 18.91 -20.41 40.27
CA ILE A 109 17.64 -20.22 39.56
C ILE A 109 16.52 -20.73 40.49
N PRO A 110 15.49 -19.91 40.82
CA PRO A 110 14.33 -20.42 41.54
C PRO A 110 13.63 -21.47 40.67
N ASP A 111 13.38 -22.65 41.22
CA ASP A 111 12.72 -23.74 40.52
C ASP A 111 11.34 -23.28 40.02
N LEU A 112 11.18 -23.26 38.69
CA LEU A 112 9.91 -22.96 38.00
C LEU A 112 8.78 -23.94 38.40
N ASP A 113 9.11 -25.07 39.02
CA ASP A 113 8.18 -26.09 39.54
C ASP A 113 7.44 -25.68 40.83
N SER A 114 7.82 -24.59 41.48
CA SER A 114 7.20 -24.15 42.74
C SER A 114 5.89 -23.35 42.60
N LYS A 115 5.42 -23.12 41.36
CA LYS A 115 4.16 -22.39 41.10
C LYS A 115 2.96 -23.28 40.76
N GLU A 116 3.11 -24.62 40.77
CA GLU A 116 2.02 -25.57 40.46
C GLU A 116 1.59 -26.48 41.63
N LYS A 117 1.63 -25.99 42.88
CA LYS A 117 0.95 -26.67 44.01
C LYS A 117 0.08 -25.74 44.82
#